data_AF-A0A840MF38-F1
#
_entry.id   AF-A0A840MF38-F1
#
_cell.length_a   1.000
_cell.length_b   1.000
_cell.length_c   1.000
_cell.angle_alpha   90.00
_cell.angle_beta   90.00
_cell.angle_gamma   90.00
#
_symmetry.space_group_name_H-M   'P 1'
#
loop_
_entity.id
_entity.type
_entity.pdbx_description
1 polymer ?
#
loop_
_entity_poly.entity_id
_entity_poly.type
_entity_poly.pdbx_seq_one_letter_code
_entity_poly.pdbx_strand_id
1 'polypeptide(L)'
;MGKLCHRCQRKGYALFPVLYAVAPKALQAQLPKLAEPFGAGITQQVLKQHDYYLRGLEAGYVYLLYPNKQWKGYLVDPEGAMLYYPNLTLEDMPAAPPDKPLRQTCSNQAHNSLPGRALCIEDTRGPVWIAFSRHRWTKAVRDGHAKHPAMRMQAITALDDSPFAHALPASPANLKQWVANFDEMRVRQLNRSPLTAGVLNDNGHLTRLPDQMKQMSATGKQGLIMALFDPVGITATLNASRNGLAEQILLLDDKLTQPEREDLMVASLIMEMKQHIEAQASKGETDPEDRAEAQAKGWQRYEKHLDHRKYDPVLKKLQTKQQLAKQLETYSTDYVGWMKSTQLGHVLNQDIDPADPGNGLALEHYFVICASGSGHTKEEHEQLW
;
A
#
# COMPACT_ATOMS: atom_id res chain seq x y z
N MET A 1 7.99 30.35 -27.13
CA MET A 1 7.15 29.77 -26.06
C MET A 1 6.08 28.90 -26.69
N GLY A 2 6.18 27.58 -26.59
CA GLY A 2 5.15 26.68 -27.11
C GLY A 2 3.85 26.84 -26.32
N LYS A 3 2.71 26.99 -27.00
CA LYS A 3 1.39 27.02 -26.36
C LYS A 3 1.25 25.76 -25.49
N LEU A 4 0.94 25.91 -24.20
CA LEU A 4 0.66 24.76 -23.35
C LEU A 4 -0.58 24.03 -23.88
N CYS A 5 -0.54 22.69 -23.84
CA CYS A 5 -1.66 21.84 -24.24
C CYS A 5 -2.88 22.07 -23.34
N HIS A 6 -4.09 22.06 -23.91
CA HIS A 6 -5.35 22.17 -23.18
C HIS A 6 -5.54 21.07 -22.11
N ARG A 7 -4.88 19.91 -22.26
CA ARG A 7 -4.89 18.84 -21.25
C ARG A 7 -3.93 19.09 -20.07
N CYS A 8 -3.02 20.06 -20.21
CA CYS A 8 -2.02 20.45 -19.21
C CYS A 8 -2.31 21.83 -18.57
N GLN A 9 -2.96 22.76 -19.28
CA GLN A 9 -3.41 24.02 -18.68
C GLN A 9 -4.68 23.81 -17.86
N ARG A 10 -4.58 24.04 -16.56
CA ARG A 10 -5.71 23.94 -15.64
C ARG A 10 -5.72 25.19 -14.77
N LYS A 11 -6.90 25.76 -14.57
CA LYS A 11 -7.13 26.87 -13.65
C LYS A 11 -8.22 26.45 -12.67
N GLY A 12 -8.03 26.79 -11.41
CA GLY A 12 -8.89 26.39 -10.31
C GLY A 12 -8.03 26.13 -9.08
N TYR A 13 -8.63 25.69 -7.98
CA TYR A 13 -7.91 25.42 -6.76
C TYR A 13 -7.06 24.14 -6.88
N ALA A 14 -5.75 24.24 -6.67
CA ALA A 14 -4.83 23.12 -6.88
C ALA A 14 -4.95 22.04 -5.78
N LEU A 15 -4.97 20.78 -6.21
CA LEU A 15 -4.97 19.60 -5.34
C LEU A 15 -3.88 18.63 -5.81
N PHE A 16 -3.03 18.19 -4.90
CA PHE A 16 -2.05 17.14 -5.10
C PHE A 16 -2.58 15.83 -4.49
N PRO A 17 -3.20 14.95 -5.29
CA PRO A 17 -3.66 13.66 -4.79
C PRO A 17 -2.48 12.74 -4.47
N VAL A 18 -2.58 12.04 -3.34
CA VAL A 18 -1.67 10.97 -2.89
C VAL A 18 -2.51 9.76 -2.50
N LEU A 19 -1.89 8.58 -2.32
CA LEU A 19 -2.58 7.34 -1.95
C LEU A 19 -2.23 6.92 -0.53
N TYR A 20 -3.21 6.36 0.18
CA TYR A 20 -2.92 5.51 1.35
C TYR A 20 -2.24 4.22 0.89
N ALA A 21 -1.17 3.86 1.58
CA ALA A 21 -0.42 2.63 1.35
C ALA A 21 0.04 2.03 2.70
N VAL A 22 0.63 0.84 2.65
CA VAL A 22 1.13 0.12 3.82
C VAL A 22 2.54 -0.40 3.58
N ALA A 23 3.36 -0.43 4.63
CA ALA A 23 4.71 -0.93 4.57
C ALA A 23 5.03 -1.76 5.82
N PRO A 24 5.81 -2.85 5.70
CA PRO A 24 6.26 -3.62 6.85
C PRO A 24 7.04 -2.77 7.86
N LYS A 25 6.72 -2.91 9.15
CA LYS A 25 7.42 -2.24 10.27
C LYS A 25 8.92 -2.57 10.30
N ALA A 26 9.28 -3.75 9.81
CA ALA A 26 10.65 -4.24 9.73
C ALA A 26 11.56 -3.39 8.80
N LEU A 27 11.00 -2.61 7.87
CA LEU A 27 11.80 -1.80 6.94
C LEU A 27 12.49 -0.59 7.60
N GLN A 28 12.14 -0.29 8.86
CA GLN A 28 12.66 0.88 9.59
C GLN A 28 12.54 2.17 8.78
N ALA A 29 11.47 2.27 7.98
CA ALA A 29 11.29 3.29 6.96
C ALA A 29 11.08 4.72 7.50
N GLN A 30 11.29 4.95 8.81
CA GLN A 30 11.05 6.22 9.53
C GLN A 30 9.75 6.90 9.09
N LEU A 31 8.70 6.10 8.91
CA LEU A 31 7.40 6.57 8.46
C LEU A 31 6.75 7.36 9.60
N PRO A 32 6.17 8.54 9.33
CA PRO A 32 5.40 9.22 10.35
C PRO A 32 4.20 8.34 10.72
N LYS A 33 3.90 8.24 12.02
CA LYS A 33 2.63 7.65 12.43
C LYS A 33 1.51 8.54 11.87
N LEU A 34 0.63 7.99 11.04
CA LEU A 34 -0.51 8.74 10.52
C LEU A 34 -1.31 9.34 11.67
N ALA A 35 -1.64 10.61 11.53
CA ALA A 35 -2.44 11.39 12.46
C ALA A 35 -3.44 12.25 11.68
N GLU A 36 -4.39 12.84 12.41
CA GLU A 36 -5.37 13.76 11.83
C GLU A 36 -4.68 14.86 10.98
N PRO A 37 -5.21 15.18 9.79
CA PRO A 37 -6.51 14.74 9.27
C PRO A 37 -6.48 13.43 8.47
N PHE A 38 -5.37 12.69 8.46
CA PHE A 38 -5.25 11.44 7.71
C PHE A 38 -5.71 10.22 8.52
N GLY A 39 -6.18 9.19 7.81
CA GLY A 39 -6.46 7.88 8.39
C GLY A 39 -7.92 7.56 8.68
N ALA A 40 -8.83 8.53 8.72
CA ALA A 40 -10.26 8.22 8.86
C ALA A 40 -10.75 7.25 7.75
N GLY A 41 -11.59 6.26 8.10
CA GLY A 41 -12.00 5.20 7.17
C GLY A 41 -10.91 4.20 6.72
N ILE A 42 -9.65 4.35 7.18
CA ILE A 42 -8.52 3.45 6.87
C ILE A 42 -7.93 2.83 8.15
N THR A 43 -7.52 3.65 9.12
CA THR A 43 -6.76 3.21 10.30
C THR A 43 -7.59 2.48 11.34
N GLN A 44 -8.92 2.38 11.14
CA GLN A 44 -9.79 1.51 11.93
C GLN A 44 -9.36 0.04 11.80
N GLN A 45 -8.80 -0.33 10.65
CA GLN A 45 -8.14 -1.63 10.49
C GLN A 45 -6.73 -1.55 11.11
N VAL A 46 -6.60 -2.00 12.35
CA VAL A 46 -5.32 -1.97 13.08
C VAL A 46 -4.36 -3.02 12.50
N LEU A 47 -3.17 -2.57 12.12
CA LEU A 47 -2.11 -3.43 11.56
C LEU A 47 -1.03 -3.74 12.61
N LYS A 48 -0.73 -5.03 12.76
CA LYS A 48 0.25 -5.57 13.70
C LYS A 48 1.66 -5.47 13.13
N GLN A 49 1.85 -5.83 11.87
CA GLN A 49 3.17 -5.96 11.24
C GLN A 49 3.48 -4.87 10.21
N HIS A 50 2.48 -4.07 9.84
CA HIS A 50 2.61 -2.98 8.88
C HIS A 50 2.23 -1.63 9.48
N ASP A 51 2.76 -0.56 8.91
CA ASP A 51 2.35 0.82 9.16
C ASP A 51 1.71 1.42 7.91
N TYR A 52 0.68 2.23 8.10
CA TYR A 52 0.11 3.04 7.03
C TYR A 52 1.00 4.25 6.73
N TYR A 53 1.08 4.64 5.47
CA TYR A 53 1.76 5.85 5.02
C TYR A 53 1.12 6.43 3.76
N LEU A 54 1.57 7.61 3.33
CA LEU A 54 1.12 8.23 2.07
C LEU A 54 2.23 8.16 1.01
N ARG A 55 1.84 7.85 -0.23
CA ARG A 55 2.71 7.85 -1.40
C ARG A 55 2.09 8.61 -2.57
N GLY A 56 2.89 9.05 -3.53
CA GLY A 56 2.38 9.60 -4.79
C GLY A 56 1.47 8.60 -5.52
N LEU A 57 0.63 9.12 -6.42
CA LEU A 57 -0.25 8.30 -7.24
C LEU A 57 0.52 7.24 -8.04
N GLU A 58 -0.13 6.09 -8.21
CA GLU A 58 0.25 5.06 -9.19
C GLU A 58 -0.54 5.24 -10.48
N ALA A 59 -0.12 4.56 -11.55
CA ALA A 59 -0.84 4.54 -12.81
C ALA A 59 -2.30 4.08 -12.59
N GLY A 60 -3.23 4.78 -13.24
CA GLY A 60 -4.65 4.58 -13.01
C GLY A 60 -5.48 5.79 -13.41
N TYR A 61 -6.54 6.06 -12.65
CA TYR A 61 -7.56 7.03 -12.99
C TYR A 61 -8.01 7.78 -11.74
N VAL A 62 -8.11 9.10 -11.83
CA VAL A 62 -8.77 9.93 -10.80
C VAL A 62 -10.05 10.51 -11.40
N TYR A 63 -11.14 10.37 -10.66
CA TYR A 63 -12.45 10.88 -11.06
C TYR A 63 -12.87 12.01 -10.14
N LEU A 64 -13.50 13.03 -10.72
CA LEU A 64 -14.21 14.07 -10.01
C LEU A 64 -15.68 14.08 -10.40
N LEU A 65 -16.57 14.17 -9.41
CA LEU A 65 -17.99 14.40 -9.58
C LEU A 65 -18.37 15.74 -8.92
N TYR A 66 -18.79 16.68 -9.76
CA TYR A 66 -19.20 18.02 -9.33
C TYR A 66 -20.66 18.05 -8.84
N PRO A 67 -21.07 19.07 -8.07
CA PRO A 67 -22.46 19.23 -7.62
C PRO A 67 -23.49 19.25 -8.74
N ASN A 68 -23.11 19.77 -9.91
CA ASN A 68 -23.94 19.79 -11.12
C ASN A 68 -24.01 18.42 -11.85
N LYS A 69 -23.53 17.35 -11.21
CA LYS A 69 -23.46 15.97 -11.75
C LYS A 69 -22.54 15.79 -12.96
N GLN A 70 -21.66 16.75 -13.22
CA GLN A 70 -20.64 16.59 -14.26
C GLN A 70 -19.46 15.77 -13.76
N TRP A 71 -19.03 14.84 -14.61
CA TRP A 71 -17.86 14.00 -14.40
C TRP A 71 -16.64 14.54 -15.14
N LYS A 72 -15.53 14.61 -14.42
CA LYS A 72 -14.21 14.92 -14.99
C LYS A 72 -13.23 13.80 -14.64
N GLY A 73 -12.28 13.56 -15.53
CA GLY A 73 -11.32 12.47 -15.39
C GLY A 73 -9.88 12.94 -15.50
N TYR A 74 -9.00 12.20 -14.83
CA TYR A 74 -7.57 12.31 -14.99
C TYR A 74 -6.98 10.92 -15.18
N LEU A 75 -6.35 10.69 -16.33
CA LEU A 75 -5.55 9.49 -16.57
C LEU A 75 -4.18 9.69 -15.95
N VAL A 76 -3.79 8.81 -15.04
CA VAL A 76 -2.52 8.89 -14.29
C VAL A 76 -1.51 7.94 -14.93
N ASP A 77 -0.30 8.42 -15.18
CA ASP A 77 0.80 7.61 -15.69
C ASP A 77 1.65 6.99 -14.56
N PRO A 78 2.65 6.14 -14.88
CA PRO A 78 3.51 5.52 -13.87
C PRO A 78 4.38 6.49 -13.07
N GLU A 79 4.54 7.74 -13.52
CA GLU A 79 5.24 8.81 -12.79
C GLU A 79 4.29 9.68 -11.93
N GLY A 80 2.99 9.35 -11.91
CA GLY A 80 1.96 10.10 -11.19
C GLY A 80 1.54 11.39 -11.90
N ALA A 81 1.93 11.59 -13.16
CA ALA A 81 1.46 12.72 -13.96
C ALA A 81 0.08 12.41 -14.55
N MET A 82 -0.77 13.44 -14.61
CA MET A 82 -2.17 13.33 -14.97
C MET A 82 -2.46 13.99 -16.31
N LEU A 83 -3.22 13.30 -17.17
CA LEU A 83 -3.82 13.84 -18.39
C LEU A 83 -5.31 14.11 -18.16
N TYR A 84 -5.76 15.34 -18.40
CA TYR A 84 -7.10 15.79 -18.05
C TYR A 84 -8.13 15.54 -19.16
N TYR A 85 -9.30 15.06 -18.74
CA TYR A 85 -10.49 14.80 -19.55
C TYR A 85 -11.65 15.65 -18.99
N PRO A 86 -11.94 16.81 -19.61
CA PRO A 86 -12.87 17.80 -19.06
C PRO A 86 -14.33 17.37 -19.01
N ASN A 87 -14.74 16.40 -19.81
CA ASN A 87 -16.13 15.96 -19.82
C ASN A 87 -16.27 14.48 -20.18
N LEU A 88 -16.46 13.63 -19.16
CA LEU A 88 -16.63 12.18 -19.32
C LEU A 88 -18.02 11.75 -19.86
N THR A 89 -18.85 12.72 -20.28
CA THR A 89 -20.09 12.46 -21.04
C THR A 89 -19.91 12.63 -22.54
N LEU A 90 -18.86 13.35 -22.98
CA LEU A 90 -18.55 13.60 -24.40
C LEU A 90 -17.38 12.76 -24.92
N GLU A 91 -16.38 12.53 -24.07
CA GLU A 91 -15.26 11.64 -24.33
C GLU A 91 -15.09 10.67 -23.15
N ASP A 92 -14.31 9.62 -23.34
CA ASP A 92 -13.95 8.72 -22.24
C ASP A 92 -12.42 8.62 -22.14
N MET A 93 -11.93 8.18 -20.98
CA MET A 93 -10.51 7.93 -20.80
C MET A 93 -10.10 6.64 -21.53
N PRO A 94 -8.83 6.51 -21.96
CA PRO A 94 -8.28 5.27 -22.51
C PRO A 94 -8.54 4.08 -21.60
N ALA A 95 -8.78 2.91 -22.19
CA ALA A 95 -9.13 1.69 -21.45
C ALA A 95 -8.03 1.20 -20.50
N ALA A 96 -6.76 1.51 -20.80
CA ALA A 96 -5.62 1.25 -19.94
C ALA A 96 -4.80 2.55 -19.73
N PRO A 97 -4.17 2.72 -18.54
CA PRO A 97 -3.13 3.72 -18.34
C PRO A 97 -1.95 3.50 -19.29
N PRO A 98 -1.18 4.56 -19.62
CA PRO A 98 -0.03 4.41 -20.49
C PRO A 98 1.11 3.68 -19.76
N ASP A 99 1.78 2.76 -20.46
CA ASP A 99 2.98 2.07 -19.91
C ASP A 99 4.18 3.00 -19.74
N LYS A 100 4.19 4.10 -20.50
CA LYS A 100 5.27 5.09 -20.52
C LYS A 100 4.81 6.41 -19.91
N PRO A 101 5.71 7.15 -19.26
CA PRO A 101 5.41 8.48 -18.76
C PRO A 101 4.91 9.43 -19.85
N LEU A 102 3.87 10.21 -19.55
CA LEU A 102 3.23 11.16 -20.46
C LEU A 102 4.22 12.20 -21.00
N ARG A 103 5.24 12.58 -20.20
CA ARG A 103 6.30 13.50 -20.64
C ARG A 103 7.03 13.03 -21.90
N GLN A 104 7.12 11.71 -22.12
CA GLN A 104 7.78 11.14 -23.30
C GLN A 104 6.91 11.24 -24.56
N THR A 105 5.59 11.35 -24.39
CA THR A 105 4.62 11.45 -25.49
C THR A 105 4.24 12.89 -25.85
N CYS A 106 4.58 13.86 -24.99
CA CYS A 106 4.36 15.27 -25.28
C CYS A 106 5.30 15.74 -26.39
N SER A 107 4.74 16.20 -27.51
CA SER A 107 5.49 16.72 -28.68
C SER A 107 6.43 17.89 -28.36
N ASN A 108 6.18 18.57 -27.23
CA ASN A 108 7.05 19.58 -26.68
C ASN A 108 7.82 19.00 -25.48
N GLN A 109 8.94 18.33 -25.74
CA GLN A 109 9.81 17.71 -24.72
C GLN A 109 10.40 18.72 -23.71
N ALA A 110 10.27 20.03 -23.97
CA ALA A 110 10.80 21.11 -23.13
C ALA A 110 9.83 21.60 -22.03
N HIS A 111 8.69 20.96 -21.81
CA HIS A 111 7.75 21.36 -20.75
C HIS A 111 8.10 20.76 -19.39
N ASN A 112 7.99 21.59 -18.34
CA ASN A 112 8.01 21.15 -16.95
C ASN A 112 6.86 20.15 -16.72
N SER A 113 7.16 18.93 -16.24
CA SER A 113 6.14 17.90 -15.95
C SER A 113 5.40 18.14 -14.64
N LEU A 114 5.90 19.06 -13.78
CA LEU A 114 5.32 19.36 -12.47
C LEU A 114 3.85 19.79 -12.48
N PRO A 115 3.35 20.64 -13.40
CA PRO A 115 1.93 20.99 -13.45
C PRO A 115 1.04 19.77 -13.66
N GLY A 116 1.55 18.72 -14.33
CA GLY A 116 0.82 17.47 -14.53
C GLY A 116 0.61 16.67 -13.25
N ARG A 117 1.33 16.98 -12.16
CA ARG A 117 1.24 16.24 -10.90
C ARG A 117 0.10 16.69 -10.00
N ALA A 118 -0.47 17.86 -10.25
CA ALA A 118 -1.62 18.38 -9.53
C ALA A 118 -2.84 18.46 -10.46
N LEU A 119 -4.02 18.36 -9.85
CA LEU A 119 -5.29 18.65 -10.50
C LEU A 119 -5.84 19.99 -10.02
N CYS A 120 -6.76 20.59 -10.78
CA CYS A 120 -7.45 21.81 -10.37
C CYS A 120 -8.92 21.54 -10.18
N ILE A 121 -9.46 22.05 -9.07
CA ILE A 121 -10.88 22.05 -8.78
C ILE A 121 -11.42 23.44 -9.11
N GLU A 122 -12.31 23.51 -10.11
CA GLU A 122 -13.09 24.73 -10.36
C GLU A 122 -13.92 25.13 -9.13
N ASP A 123 -14.07 26.44 -8.94
CA ASP A 123 -14.90 26.97 -7.86
C ASP A 123 -16.36 26.52 -8.03
N THR A 124 -16.96 26.07 -6.93
CA THR A 124 -18.29 25.46 -6.93
C THR A 124 -19.00 25.66 -5.60
N ARG A 125 -20.33 25.78 -5.67
CA ARG A 125 -21.20 25.79 -4.50
C ARG A 125 -21.54 24.35 -4.09
N GLY A 126 -20.73 23.79 -3.20
CA GLY A 126 -20.93 22.44 -2.63
C GLY A 126 -19.74 21.50 -2.85
N PRO A 127 -19.76 20.31 -2.22
CA PRO A 127 -18.61 19.40 -2.25
C PRO A 127 -18.38 18.80 -3.64
N VAL A 128 -17.11 18.66 -4.02
CA VAL A 128 -16.69 17.84 -5.16
C VAL A 128 -16.29 16.47 -4.65
N TRP A 129 -16.80 15.41 -5.25
CA TRP A 129 -16.41 14.05 -4.88
C TRP A 129 -15.20 13.61 -5.69
N ILE A 130 -14.22 12.97 -5.05
CA ILE A 130 -13.00 12.48 -5.67
C ILE A 130 -12.77 11.00 -5.35
N ALA A 131 -12.28 10.25 -6.32
CA ALA A 131 -11.82 8.88 -6.11
C ALA A 131 -10.67 8.52 -7.05
N PHE A 132 -9.79 7.64 -6.58
CA PHE A 132 -8.80 6.95 -7.40
C PHE A 132 -9.29 5.53 -7.71
N SER A 133 -9.01 5.06 -8.92
CA SER A 133 -9.19 3.66 -9.34
C SER A 133 -8.01 3.25 -10.22
N ARG A 134 -7.55 2.02 -10.07
CA ARG A 134 -6.48 1.44 -10.90
C ARG A 134 -7.00 1.09 -12.30
N HIS A 135 -8.31 0.84 -12.41
CA HIS A 135 -9.00 0.54 -13.68
C HIS A 135 -10.02 1.60 -14.06
N ARG A 136 -10.33 1.67 -15.34
CA ARG A 136 -11.30 2.63 -15.87
C ARG A 136 -12.72 2.28 -15.42
N TRP A 137 -13.43 3.24 -14.85
CA TRP A 137 -14.87 3.16 -14.59
C TRP A 137 -15.66 3.39 -15.87
N THR A 138 -16.55 2.46 -16.20
CA THR A 138 -17.50 2.63 -17.30
C THR A 138 -18.51 3.73 -16.97
N LYS A 139 -19.30 4.13 -17.97
CA LYS A 139 -20.42 5.05 -17.73
C LYS A 139 -21.40 4.49 -16.68
N ALA A 140 -21.71 3.20 -16.72
CA ALA A 140 -22.64 2.59 -15.78
C ALA A 140 -22.13 2.64 -14.33
N VAL A 141 -20.83 2.36 -14.13
CA VAL A 141 -20.17 2.50 -12.82
C VAL A 141 -20.23 3.94 -12.32
N ARG A 142 -19.91 4.91 -13.19
CA ARG A 142 -20.01 6.35 -12.85
C ARG A 142 -21.45 6.75 -12.50
N ASP A 143 -22.44 6.28 -13.24
CA ASP A 143 -23.85 6.56 -12.96
C ASP A 143 -24.29 5.95 -11.62
N GLY A 144 -23.77 4.77 -11.26
CA GLY A 144 -23.97 4.14 -9.94
C GLY A 144 -23.39 5.00 -8.82
N HIS A 145 -22.12 5.38 -8.92
CA HIS A 145 -21.45 6.24 -7.94
C HIS A 145 -22.11 7.61 -7.80
N ALA A 146 -22.65 8.18 -8.88
CA ALA A 146 -23.32 9.48 -8.83
C ALA A 146 -24.60 9.51 -7.98
N LYS A 147 -25.21 8.34 -7.72
CA LYS A 147 -26.38 8.18 -6.83
C LYS A 147 -25.98 8.20 -5.35
N HIS A 148 -24.87 7.55 -5.01
CA HIS A 148 -24.41 7.39 -3.62
C HIS A 148 -22.89 7.64 -3.51
N PRO A 149 -22.40 8.85 -3.80
CA PRO A 149 -20.96 9.09 -3.97
C PRO A 149 -20.16 8.82 -2.70
N ALA A 150 -20.73 9.06 -1.52
CA ALA A 150 -20.08 8.82 -0.23
C ALA A 150 -19.73 7.35 0.06
N MET A 151 -20.30 6.38 -0.66
CA MET A 151 -20.00 4.96 -0.48
C MET A 151 -18.59 4.59 -0.97
N ARG A 152 -18.10 5.31 -1.99
CA ARG A 152 -16.85 4.98 -2.69
C ARG A 152 -15.88 6.16 -2.82
N MET A 153 -16.41 7.37 -2.85
CA MET A 153 -15.66 8.61 -3.10
C MET A 153 -15.51 9.44 -1.82
N GLN A 154 -14.46 10.24 -1.77
CA GLN A 154 -14.20 11.17 -0.67
C GLN A 154 -14.67 12.58 -1.05
N ALA A 155 -15.17 13.35 -0.10
CA ALA A 155 -15.63 14.71 -0.33
C ALA A 155 -14.48 15.72 -0.19
N ILE A 156 -14.35 16.62 -1.16
CA ILE A 156 -13.57 17.85 -1.08
C ILE A 156 -14.50 18.93 -0.55
N THR A 157 -14.32 19.33 0.71
CA THR A 157 -15.25 20.21 1.42
C THR A 157 -14.77 21.65 1.53
N ALA A 158 -13.48 21.91 1.29
CA ALA A 158 -12.88 23.24 1.34
C ALA A 158 -11.91 23.47 0.18
N LEU A 159 -11.88 24.69 -0.34
CA LEU A 159 -11.02 25.14 -1.44
C LEU A 159 -10.32 26.46 -1.07
N ASP A 160 -9.84 26.57 0.18
CA ASP A 160 -9.35 27.82 0.77
C ASP A 160 -8.07 27.70 1.61
N ASP A 161 -7.38 26.56 1.51
CA ASP A 161 -6.24 26.09 2.32
C ASP A 161 -6.62 25.58 3.72
N SER A 162 -7.90 25.55 4.09
CA SER A 162 -8.33 24.95 5.35
C SER A 162 -8.18 23.42 5.31
N PRO A 163 -7.62 22.79 6.37
CA PRO A 163 -7.55 21.34 6.46
C PRO A 163 -8.94 20.74 6.64
N PHE A 164 -9.14 19.53 6.12
CA PHE A 164 -10.33 18.71 6.33
C PHE A 164 -9.92 17.23 6.25
N ALA A 165 -10.86 16.30 6.47
CA ALA A 165 -10.59 14.87 6.42
C ALA A 165 -9.77 14.51 5.16
N HIS A 166 -8.60 13.90 5.40
CA HIS A 166 -7.63 13.47 4.39
C HIS A 166 -6.89 14.58 3.64
N ALA A 167 -7.00 15.85 4.03
CA ALA A 167 -6.39 16.95 3.30
C ALA A 167 -5.70 17.99 4.20
N LEU A 168 -4.53 18.46 3.75
CA LEU A 168 -3.72 19.50 4.38
C LEU A 168 -3.17 20.47 3.34
N PRO A 169 -2.79 21.70 3.71
CA PRO A 169 -2.05 22.61 2.83
C PRO A 169 -0.84 21.94 2.18
N ALA A 170 -0.65 22.16 0.87
CA ALA A 170 0.47 21.64 0.10
C ALA A 170 1.75 22.45 0.32
N SER A 171 2.27 22.42 1.55
CA SER A 171 3.53 23.07 1.93
C SER A 171 4.73 22.11 1.84
N PRO A 172 5.96 22.62 1.68
CA PRO A 172 7.16 21.80 1.79
C PRO A 172 7.23 21.00 3.09
N ALA A 173 6.81 21.59 4.21
CA ALA A 173 6.79 20.89 5.51
C ALA A 173 5.84 19.70 5.50
N ASN A 174 4.60 19.89 5.01
CA ASN A 174 3.60 18.83 4.96
C ASN A 174 3.97 17.72 3.95
N LEU A 175 4.51 18.08 2.78
CA LEU A 175 4.99 17.11 1.80
C LEU A 175 6.11 16.23 2.38
N LYS A 176 7.15 16.86 2.95
CA LYS A 176 8.27 16.13 3.56
C LYS A 176 7.84 15.28 4.74
N GLN A 177 6.93 15.79 5.56
CA GLN A 177 6.46 15.05 6.73
C GLN A 177 5.67 13.82 6.29
N TRP A 178 4.66 13.98 5.44
CA TRP A 178 3.62 12.97 5.25
C TRP A 178 3.75 12.10 4.00
N VAL A 179 4.34 12.62 2.92
CA VAL A 179 4.36 11.92 1.63
C VAL A 179 5.74 11.30 1.41
N ALA A 180 5.80 9.97 1.39
CA ALA A 180 7.06 9.22 1.35
C ALA A 180 7.96 9.61 0.16
N ASN A 181 7.39 9.98 -0.98
CA ASN A 181 8.13 10.41 -2.17
C ASN A 181 9.09 11.58 -1.91
N PHE A 182 8.83 12.39 -0.89
CA PHE A 182 9.58 13.60 -0.58
C PHE A 182 10.65 13.41 0.50
N ASP A 183 11.04 12.17 0.78
CA ASP A 183 12.17 11.83 1.63
C ASP A 183 12.98 10.69 1.01
N GLU A 184 14.24 10.97 0.66
CA GLU A 184 15.09 10.02 -0.08
C GLU A 184 15.39 8.75 0.71
N MET A 185 15.50 8.85 2.05
CA MET A 185 15.77 7.69 2.90
C MET A 185 14.55 6.78 2.95
N ARG A 186 13.36 7.36 3.11
CA ARG A 186 12.10 6.60 3.07
C ARG A 186 11.91 5.88 1.74
N VAL A 187 12.13 6.58 0.62
CA VAL A 187 12.04 5.98 -0.73
C VAL A 187 13.00 4.80 -0.87
N ARG A 188 14.28 4.98 -0.46
CA ARG A 188 15.28 3.91 -0.52
C ARG A 188 14.91 2.70 0.33
N GLN A 189 14.32 2.91 1.51
CA GLN A 189 13.92 1.83 2.41
C GLN A 189 12.67 1.10 1.90
N LEU A 190 11.65 1.84 1.46
CA LEU A 190 10.41 1.27 0.92
C LEU A 190 10.65 0.44 -0.34
N ASN A 191 11.54 0.90 -1.22
CA ASN A 191 11.88 0.18 -2.46
C ASN A 191 12.74 -1.09 -2.25
N ARG A 192 13.07 -1.45 -1.01
CA ARG A 192 13.66 -2.76 -0.66
C ARG A 192 12.59 -3.82 -0.35
N SER A 193 11.32 -3.42 -0.28
CA SER A 193 10.18 -4.29 0.01
C SER A 193 9.52 -4.79 -1.28
N PRO A 194 8.85 -5.95 -1.26
CA PRO A 194 7.94 -6.34 -2.34
C PRO A 194 6.73 -5.41 -2.36
N LEU A 195 6.82 -4.31 -3.13
CA LEU A 195 5.72 -3.39 -3.39
C LEU A 195 5.07 -3.73 -4.73
N THR A 196 3.78 -3.45 -4.86
CA THR A 196 3.06 -3.53 -6.15
C THR A 196 3.61 -2.54 -7.19
N ALA A 197 4.09 -1.38 -6.74
CA ALA A 197 4.85 -0.41 -7.52
C ALA A 197 5.88 0.30 -6.64
N GLY A 198 7.07 0.55 -7.18
CA GLY A 198 8.11 1.31 -6.48
C GLY A 198 7.67 2.74 -6.16
N VAL A 199 8.15 3.28 -5.03
CA VAL A 199 7.94 4.67 -4.63
C VAL A 199 8.93 5.56 -5.39
N LEU A 200 8.42 6.61 -6.03
CA LEU A 200 9.24 7.57 -6.76
C LEU A 200 9.94 8.55 -5.81
N ASN A 201 11.14 8.99 -6.17
CA ASN A 201 11.84 10.04 -5.45
C ASN A 201 11.50 11.41 -6.04
N ASP A 202 10.67 12.16 -5.32
CA ASP A 202 10.24 13.51 -5.66
C ASP A 202 10.84 14.57 -4.72
N ASN A 203 11.83 14.20 -3.89
CA ASN A 203 12.47 15.12 -2.94
C ASN A 203 13.02 16.38 -3.63
N GLY A 204 13.54 16.26 -4.85
CA GLY A 204 13.99 17.41 -5.65
C GLY A 204 12.89 18.41 -6.05
N HIS A 205 11.62 18.06 -5.84
CA HIS A 205 10.44 18.88 -6.14
C HIS A 205 9.75 19.45 -4.90
N LEU A 206 10.33 19.28 -3.71
CA LEU A 206 9.73 19.62 -2.43
C LEU A 206 9.24 21.08 -2.33
N THR A 207 9.96 22.03 -2.93
CA THR A 207 9.57 23.44 -2.99
C THR A 207 8.84 23.78 -4.29
N ARG A 208 9.32 23.24 -5.41
CA ARG A 208 8.82 23.55 -6.76
C ARG A 208 7.38 23.11 -6.98
N LEU A 209 6.95 21.99 -6.40
CA LEU A 209 5.57 21.52 -6.53
C LEU A 209 4.59 22.47 -5.81
N PRO A 210 4.77 22.82 -4.53
CA PRO A 210 4.01 23.88 -3.86
C PRO A 210 3.94 25.19 -4.65
N ASP A 211 5.08 25.67 -5.16
CA ASP A 211 5.10 26.92 -5.96
C ASP A 211 4.28 26.79 -7.25
N GLN A 212 4.39 25.65 -7.92
CA GLN A 212 3.61 25.36 -9.13
C GLN A 212 2.11 25.27 -8.83
N MET A 213 1.72 24.63 -7.73
CA MET A 213 0.33 24.54 -7.29
C MET A 213 -0.24 25.93 -6.99
N LYS A 214 0.53 26.79 -6.33
CA LYS A 214 0.14 28.18 -6.07
C LYS A 214 -0.10 28.99 -7.35
N GLN A 215 0.71 28.77 -8.38
CA GLN A 215 0.52 29.39 -9.70
C GLN A 215 -0.72 28.85 -10.45
N MET A 216 -1.08 27.59 -10.23
CA MET A 216 -2.28 26.96 -10.81
C MET A 216 -3.56 27.44 -10.12
N SER A 217 -3.48 27.68 -8.81
CA SER A 217 -4.54 28.25 -7.99
C SER A 217 -4.90 29.67 -8.44
N ALA A 218 -6.08 29.82 -9.06
CA ALA A 218 -6.57 31.12 -9.56
C ALA A 218 -6.66 32.22 -8.49
N THR A 219 -6.67 31.84 -7.21
CA THR A 219 -6.75 32.69 -6.02
C THR A 219 -5.39 32.97 -5.35
N GLY A 220 -4.28 32.48 -5.92
CA GLY A 220 -2.94 32.57 -5.30
C GLY A 220 -2.79 31.73 -4.02
N LYS A 221 -3.76 30.85 -3.74
CA LYS A 221 -3.80 29.91 -2.62
C LYS A 221 -2.79 28.79 -2.80
N GLN A 222 -2.31 28.21 -1.71
CA GLN A 222 -1.27 27.18 -1.75
C GLN A 222 -1.76 25.88 -2.42
N GLY A 223 -3.04 25.57 -2.27
CA GLY A 223 -3.60 24.27 -2.66
C GLY A 223 -3.41 23.23 -1.55
N LEU A 224 -3.97 22.04 -1.76
CA LEU A 224 -4.01 20.97 -0.76
C LEU A 224 -3.30 19.70 -1.26
N ILE A 225 -2.69 18.96 -0.35
CA ILE A 225 -2.40 17.53 -0.53
C ILE A 225 -3.64 16.79 -0.05
N MET A 226 -4.12 15.79 -0.79
CA MET A 226 -5.25 14.97 -0.35
C MET A 226 -4.97 13.48 -0.54
N ALA A 227 -5.11 12.71 0.53
CA ALA A 227 -4.94 11.27 0.51
C ALA A 227 -6.22 10.56 0.04
N LEU A 228 -6.10 9.79 -1.04
CA LEU A 228 -7.17 9.03 -1.66
C LEU A 228 -7.12 7.56 -1.24
N PHE A 229 -8.29 6.95 -1.11
CA PHE A 229 -8.43 5.53 -0.81
C PHE A 229 -7.96 4.66 -1.97
N ASP A 230 -7.14 3.66 -1.66
CA ASP A 230 -6.72 2.58 -2.55
C ASP A 230 -6.72 1.23 -1.79
N PRO A 231 -7.89 0.70 -1.41
CA PRO A 231 -7.97 -0.52 -0.63
C PRO A 231 -7.41 -1.74 -1.38
N VAL A 232 -7.47 -1.73 -2.72
CA VAL A 232 -6.84 -2.73 -3.58
C VAL A 232 -5.32 -2.67 -3.45
N GLY A 233 -4.72 -1.49 -3.56
CA GLY A 233 -3.27 -1.32 -3.41
C GLY A 233 -2.76 -1.68 -2.01
N ILE A 234 -3.52 -1.31 -0.97
CA ILE A 234 -3.22 -1.72 0.42
C ILE A 234 -3.23 -3.24 0.52
N THR A 235 -4.32 -3.89 0.12
CA THR A 235 -4.49 -5.34 0.21
C THR A 235 -3.43 -6.08 -0.61
N ALA A 236 -3.17 -5.63 -1.83
CA ALA A 236 -2.16 -6.21 -2.70
C ALA A 236 -0.74 -6.07 -2.12
N THR A 237 -0.42 -4.97 -1.42
CA THR A 237 0.88 -4.80 -0.77
C THR A 237 1.03 -5.71 0.46
N LEU A 238 -0.04 -5.91 1.23
CA LEU A 238 -0.05 -6.90 2.33
C LEU A 238 0.13 -8.32 1.77
N ASN A 239 -0.58 -8.63 0.69
CA ASN A 239 -0.48 -9.89 -0.03
C ASN A 239 0.94 -10.14 -0.56
N ALA A 240 1.58 -9.13 -1.16
CA ALA A 240 2.96 -9.22 -1.63
C ALA A 240 3.96 -9.40 -0.46
N SER A 241 3.76 -8.66 0.63
CA SER A 241 4.65 -8.73 1.81
C SER A 241 4.66 -10.11 2.45
N ARG A 242 3.48 -10.71 2.64
CA ARG A 242 3.38 -12.06 3.20
C ARG A 242 3.86 -13.14 2.18
N ASN A 243 3.59 -12.97 0.87
CA ASN A 243 4.13 -13.87 -0.17
C ASN A 243 5.66 -13.87 -0.17
N GLY A 244 6.30 -12.71 0.04
CA GLY A 244 7.75 -12.63 0.16
C GLY A 244 8.32 -13.39 1.36
N LEU A 245 7.55 -13.57 2.44
CA LEU A 245 7.94 -14.45 3.56
C LEU A 245 7.74 -15.93 3.20
N ALA A 246 6.62 -16.27 2.57
CA ALA A 246 6.37 -17.63 2.10
C ALA A 246 7.45 -18.08 1.09
N GLU A 247 7.84 -17.22 0.16
CA GLU A 247 8.94 -17.45 -0.79
C GLU A 247 10.26 -17.69 -0.06
N GLN A 248 10.61 -16.87 0.94
CA GLN A 248 11.83 -17.10 1.73
C GLN A 248 11.84 -18.46 2.44
N ILE A 249 10.70 -18.91 2.96
CA ILE A 249 10.56 -20.24 3.56
C ILE A 249 10.77 -21.33 2.51
N LEU A 250 10.14 -21.20 1.34
CA LEU A 250 10.29 -22.17 0.24
C LEU A 250 11.73 -22.23 -0.27
N LEU A 251 12.43 -21.09 -0.39
CA LEU A 251 13.83 -21.04 -0.80
C LEU A 251 14.79 -21.71 0.19
N LEU A 252 14.44 -21.73 1.48
CA LEU A 252 15.20 -22.50 2.49
C LEU A 252 15.05 -24.01 2.27
N ASP A 253 13.92 -24.45 1.71
CA ASP A 253 13.61 -25.86 1.47
C ASP A 253 14.06 -26.37 0.09
N ASP A 254 14.05 -25.50 -0.91
CA ASP A 254 14.42 -25.80 -2.29
C ASP A 254 15.87 -26.29 -2.40
N LYS A 255 16.77 -25.69 -1.60
CA LYS A 255 18.21 -25.99 -1.63
C LYS A 255 18.63 -27.17 -0.76
N LEU A 256 17.69 -27.87 -0.10
CA LEU A 256 18.02 -28.97 0.80
C LEU A 256 18.25 -30.27 0.03
N THR A 257 19.41 -30.89 0.23
CA THR A 257 19.62 -32.30 -0.07
C THR A 257 18.83 -33.19 0.88
N GLN A 258 18.60 -34.46 0.51
CA GLN A 258 17.88 -35.41 1.36
C GLN A 258 18.52 -35.55 2.76
N PRO A 259 19.86 -35.69 2.92
CA PRO A 259 20.49 -35.70 4.24
C PRO A 259 20.22 -34.44 5.06
N GLU A 260 20.23 -33.25 4.44
CA GLU A 260 19.95 -32.00 5.16
C GLU A 260 18.49 -31.90 5.64
N ARG A 261 17.55 -32.53 4.93
CA ARG A 261 16.15 -32.63 5.39
C ARG A 261 16.05 -33.53 6.61
N GLU A 262 16.76 -34.65 6.62
CA GLU A 262 16.84 -35.57 7.76
C GLU A 262 17.49 -34.90 8.96
N ASP A 263 18.59 -34.17 8.75
CA ASP A 263 19.26 -33.38 9.80
C ASP A 263 18.30 -32.36 10.42
N LEU A 264 17.51 -31.64 9.61
CA LEU A 264 16.51 -30.70 10.12
C LEU A 264 15.39 -31.38 10.91
N MET A 265 14.95 -32.57 10.48
CA MET A 265 13.96 -33.37 11.21
C MET A 265 14.51 -33.81 12.57
N VAL A 266 15.73 -34.35 12.60
CA VAL A 266 16.42 -34.74 13.84
C VAL A 266 16.61 -33.53 14.75
N ALA A 267 17.03 -32.38 14.21
CA ALA A 267 17.19 -31.17 14.98
C ALA A 267 15.85 -30.66 15.57
N SER A 268 14.74 -30.79 14.84
CA SER A 268 13.40 -30.46 15.36
C SER A 268 13.03 -31.35 16.55
N LEU A 269 13.24 -32.66 16.43
CA LEU A 269 12.97 -33.60 17.51
C LEU A 269 13.82 -33.31 18.76
N ILE A 270 15.12 -33.04 18.59
CA ILE A 270 16.01 -32.67 19.70
C ILE A 270 15.53 -31.37 20.36
N MET A 271 15.17 -30.37 19.55
CA MET A 271 14.69 -29.07 20.05
C MET A 271 13.37 -29.21 20.83
N GLU A 272 12.40 -29.97 20.31
CA GLU A 272 11.12 -30.24 20.98
C GLU A 272 11.31 -31.05 22.26
N MET A 273 12.17 -32.06 22.23
CA MET A 273 12.52 -32.86 23.41
C MET A 273 13.17 -31.98 24.48
N LYS A 274 14.08 -31.08 24.10
CA LYS A 274 14.69 -30.08 24.99
C LYS A 274 13.64 -29.19 25.63
N GLN A 275 12.78 -28.56 24.83
CA GLN A 275 11.71 -27.70 25.32
C GLN A 275 10.79 -28.43 26.31
N HIS A 276 10.40 -29.68 26.01
CA HIS A 276 9.55 -30.47 26.90
C HIS A 276 10.26 -30.81 28.22
N ILE A 277 11.52 -31.26 28.17
CA ILE A 277 12.28 -31.61 29.38
C ILE A 277 12.53 -30.38 30.25
N GLU A 278 12.92 -29.26 29.65
CA GLU A 278 13.13 -27.99 30.36
C GLU A 278 11.82 -27.53 31.02
N ALA A 279 10.69 -27.57 30.30
CA ALA A 279 9.38 -27.19 30.85
C ALA A 279 8.93 -28.11 32.00
N GLN A 280 9.20 -29.41 31.93
CA GLN A 280 8.90 -30.35 33.03
C GLN A 280 9.85 -30.16 34.22
N ALA A 281 11.13 -29.91 33.95
CA ALA A 281 12.14 -29.75 35.01
C ALA A 281 11.87 -28.51 35.87
N SER A 282 11.38 -27.42 35.27
CA SER A 282 11.01 -26.22 36.02
C SER A 282 9.53 -26.13 36.42
N LYS A 283 8.80 -27.25 36.37
CA LYS A 283 7.38 -27.28 36.69
C LYS A 283 7.18 -27.06 38.19
N GLY A 284 6.56 -25.94 38.54
CA GLY A 284 6.34 -25.54 39.94
C GLY A 284 7.29 -24.44 40.41
N GLU A 285 8.34 -24.12 39.63
CA GLU A 285 9.27 -23.05 39.96
C GLU A 285 8.68 -21.68 39.61
N THR A 286 8.45 -20.85 40.62
CA THR A 286 7.93 -19.49 40.47
C THR A 286 9.04 -18.45 40.32
N ASP A 287 10.21 -18.71 40.91
CA ASP A 287 11.37 -17.84 40.82
C ASP A 287 12.07 -18.01 39.45
N PRO A 288 12.43 -16.92 38.73
CA PRO A 288 13.09 -17.01 37.43
C PRO A 288 14.48 -17.66 37.45
N GLU A 289 15.26 -17.45 38.52
CA GLU A 289 16.61 -18.02 38.64
C GLU A 289 16.53 -19.52 38.92
N ASP A 290 15.68 -19.93 39.86
CA ASP A 290 15.44 -21.34 40.18
C ASP A 290 14.87 -22.09 38.95
N ARG A 291 13.97 -21.44 38.21
CA ARG A 291 13.44 -21.95 36.94
C ARG A 291 14.54 -22.19 35.91
N ALA A 292 15.44 -21.22 35.72
CA ALA A 292 16.53 -21.34 34.76
C ALA A 292 17.52 -22.44 35.16
N GLU A 293 17.84 -22.54 36.46
CA GLU A 293 18.71 -23.59 36.98
C GLU A 293 18.09 -24.99 36.79
N ALA A 294 16.80 -25.15 37.10
CA ALA A 294 16.06 -26.39 36.92
C ALA A 294 16.02 -26.82 35.43
N GLN A 295 15.79 -25.87 34.52
CA GLN A 295 15.83 -26.11 33.06
C GLN A 295 17.22 -26.61 32.62
N ALA A 296 18.28 -25.91 33.02
CA ALA A 296 19.65 -26.27 32.68
C ALA A 296 20.03 -27.67 33.18
N LYS A 297 19.69 -28.00 34.44
CA LYS A 297 19.93 -29.32 35.04
C LYS A 297 19.15 -30.42 34.31
N GLY A 298 17.89 -30.16 33.93
CA GLY A 298 17.03 -31.11 33.24
C GLY A 298 17.61 -31.60 31.90
N TRP A 299 18.24 -30.69 31.16
CA TRP A 299 18.82 -30.97 29.85
C TRP A 299 20.29 -31.44 29.87
N GLN A 300 21.05 -31.11 30.93
CA GLN A 300 22.50 -31.36 31.03
C GLN A 300 22.93 -32.79 30.70
N ARG A 301 22.13 -33.80 31.08
CA ARG A 301 22.45 -35.22 30.80
C ARG A 301 22.43 -35.58 29.32
N TYR A 302 21.66 -34.85 28.51
CA TYR A 302 21.51 -35.08 27.08
C TYR A 302 22.51 -34.24 26.28
N GLU A 303 22.79 -33.03 26.75
CA GLU A 303 23.72 -32.09 26.09
C GLU A 303 25.08 -32.72 25.76
N LYS A 304 25.64 -33.51 26.69
CA LYS A 304 26.94 -34.20 26.51
C LYS A 304 26.99 -35.19 25.34
N HIS A 305 25.84 -35.59 24.79
CA HIS A 305 25.73 -36.54 23.69
C HIS A 305 25.55 -35.84 22.32
N LEU A 306 25.46 -34.51 22.29
CA LEU A 306 25.30 -33.75 21.06
C LEU A 306 26.65 -33.32 20.49
N ASP A 307 26.86 -33.57 19.18
CA ASP A 307 27.95 -32.97 18.42
C ASP A 307 27.54 -31.57 17.96
N HIS A 308 27.83 -30.57 18.79
CA HIS A 308 27.49 -29.16 18.53
C HIS A 308 28.07 -28.61 17.22
N ARG A 309 29.18 -29.16 16.72
CA ARG A 309 29.75 -28.74 15.42
C ARG A 309 28.82 -29.06 14.26
N LYS A 310 28.00 -30.11 14.39
CA LYS A 310 26.99 -30.51 13.40
C LYS A 310 25.61 -29.99 13.75
N TYR A 311 25.24 -30.03 15.03
CA TYR A 311 23.91 -29.67 15.49
C TYR A 311 23.63 -28.17 15.42
N ASP A 312 24.54 -27.31 15.90
CA ASP A 312 24.26 -25.87 16.01
C ASP A 312 23.97 -25.18 14.66
N PRO A 313 24.68 -25.49 13.55
CA PRO A 313 24.34 -24.93 12.24
C PRO A 313 22.94 -25.33 11.75
N VAL A 314 22.56 -26.60 11.96
CA VAL A 314 21.24 -27.12 11.57
C VAL A 314 20.15 -26.51 12.42
N LEU A 315 20.36 -26.42 13.74
CA LEU A 315 19.45 -25.76 14.67
C LEU A 315 19.22 -24.30 14.28
N LYS A 316 20.27 -23.55 13.94
CA LYS A 316 20.16 -22.16 13.49
C LYS A 316 19.31 -22.03 12.22
N LYS A 317 19.47 -22.95 11.26
CA LYS A 317 18.66 -22.99 10.03
C LYS A 317 17.19 -23.30 10.35
N LEU A 318 16.93 -24.27 11.22
CA LEU A 318 15.59 -24.60 11.68
C LEU A 318 14.91 -23.42 12.38
N GLN A 319 15.61 -22.78 13.32
CA GLN A 319 15.10 -21.61 14.05
C GLN A 319 14.80 -20.44 13.12
N THR A 320 15.64 -20.21 12.10
CA THR A 320 15.39 -19.20 11.06
C THR A 320 14.09 -19.51 10.31
N LYS A 321 13.88 -20.77 9.91
CA LYS A 321 12.65 -21.21 9.24
C LYS A 321 11.42 -21.02 10.13
N GLN A 322 11.50 -21.41 11.41
CA GLN A 322 10.40 -21.25 12.37
C GLN A 322 10.08 -19.78 12.64
N GLN A 323 11.10 -18.91 12.70
CA GLN A 323 10.92 -17.47 12.85
C GLN A 323 10.18 -16.87 11.65
N LEU A 324 10.57 -17.25 10.42
CA LEU A 324 9.88 -16.82 9.20
C LEU A 324 8.43 -17.32 9.16
N ALA A 325 8.19 -18.59 9.52
CA ALA A 325 6.84 -19.15 9.59
C ALA A 325 5.96 -18.40 10.61
N LYS A 326 6.50 -18.08 11.80
CA LYS A 326 5.81 -17.27 12.80
C LYS A 326 5.54 -15.85 12.30
N GLN A 327 6.49 -15.25 11.57
CA GLN A 327 6.26 -13.95 10.95
C GLN A 327 5.15 -14.02 9.91
N LEU A 328 5.15 -15.04 9.05
CA LEU A 328 4.12 -15.26 8.03
C LEU A 328 2.72 -15.32 8.65
N GLU A 329 2.55 -16.05 9.75
CA GLU A 329 1.28 -16.08 10.52
C GLU A 329 0.84 -14.66 10.94
N THR A 330 1.74 -13.85 11.49
CA THR A 330 1.37 -12.50 11.93
C THR A 330 1.15 -11.50 10.78
N TYR A 331 1.84 -11.68 9.64
CA TYR A 331 1.60 -10.89 8.42
C TYR A 331 0.26 -11.25 7.78
N SER A 332 -0.14 -12.52 7.88
CA SER A 332 -1.43 -13.02 7.42
C SER A 332 -2.59 -12.35 8.15
N THR A 333 -2.47 -12.08 9.46
CA THR A 333 -3.53 -11.37 10.21
C THR A 333 -3.82 -9.97 9.62
N ASP A 334 -2.79 -9.21 9.28
CA ASP A 334 -2.97 -7.88 8.67
C ASP A 334 -3.66 -7.99 7.30
N TYR A 335 -3.23 -8.96 6.49
CA TYR A 335 -3.77 -9.26 5.18
C TYR A 335 -5.25 -9.70 5.23
N VAL A 336 -5.57 -10.70 6.05
CA VAL A 336 -6.94 -11.23 6.26
C VAL A 336 -7.87 -10.11 6.72
N GLY A 337 -7.39 -9.24 7.60
CA GLY A 337 -8.13 -8.07 8.05
C GLY A 337 -8.58 -7.15 6.90
N TRP A 338 -7.69 -6.85 5.96
CA TRP A 338 -8.02 -6.05 4.78
C TRP A 338 -8.85 -6.78 3.73
N MET A 339 -8.60 -8.08 3.51
CA MET A 339 -9.42 -8.91 2.62
C MET A 339 -10.90 -8.91 3.04
N LYS A 340 -11.17 -8.86 4.33
CA LYS A 340 -12.53 -8.81 4.91
C LYS A 340 -13.07 -7.39 5.10
N SER A 341 -12.30 -6.37 4.73
CA SER A 341 -12.71 -4.97 4.96
C SER A 341 -13.87 -4.57 4.05
N THR A 342 -14.78 -3.76 4.61
CA THR A 342 -15.88 -3.16 3.86
C THR A 342 -15.36 -2.30 2.70
N GLN A 343 -14.23 -1.62 2.89
CA GLN A 343 -13.57 -0.76 1.91
C GLN A 343 -13.15 -1.54 0.66
N LEU A 344 -12.49 -2.69 0.83
CA LEU A 344 -12.15 -3.55 -0.30
C LEU A 344 -13.41 -4.12 -0.95
N GLY A 345 -14.37 -4.57 -0.14
CA GLY A 345 -15.66 -5.08 -0.62
C GLY A 345 -16.43 -4.07 -1.47
N HIS A 346 -16.40 -2.78 -1.12
CA HIS A 346 -17.01 -1.73 -1.95
C HIS A 346 -16.34 -1.61 -3.31
N VAL A 347 -15.01 -1.66 -3.39
CA VAL A 347 -14.31 -1.59 -4.69
C VAL A 347 -14.65 -2.80 -5.55
N LEU A 348 -14.56 -4.01 -5.01
CA LEU A 348 -14.82 -5.24 -5.77
C LEU A 348 -16.26 -5.33 -6.29
N ASN A 349 -17.23 -4.74 -5.58
CA ASN A 349 -18.65 -4.80 -5.95
C ASN A 349 -19.14 -3.58 -6.76
N GLN A 350 -18.54 -2.41 -6.59
CA GLN A 350 -19.09 -1.15 -7.13
C GLN A 350 -18.24 -0.53 -8.24
N ASP A 351 -16.95 -0.86 -8.34
CA ASP A 351 -16.08 -0.34 -9.39
C ASP A 351 -16.12 -1.19 -10.68
N ILE A 352 -16.91 -2.27 -10.68
CA ILE A 352 -16.97 -3.26 -11.75
C ILE A 352 -18.33 -3.23 -12.45
N ASP A 353 -18.30 -3.05 -13.77
CA ASP A 353 -19.44 -3.22 -14.66
C ASP A 353 -19.48 -4.66 -15.20
N PRO A 354 -20.41 -5.52 -14.76
CA PRO A 354 -20.47 -6.90 -15.23
C PRO A 354 -20.87 -7.03 -16.71
N ALA A 355 -21.39 -5.95 -17.32
CA ALA A 355 -21.75 -5.94 -18.74
C ALA A 355 -20.58 -5.49 -19.66
N ASP A 356 -19.46 -5.04 -19.10
CA ASP A 356 -18.28 -4.61 -19.85
C ASP A 356 -17.14 -5.64 -19.72
N PRO A 357 -16.74 -6.33 -20.81
CA PRO A 357 -15.68 -7.34 -20.76
C PRO A 357 -14.33 -6.81 -20.23
N GLY A 358 -14.02 -5.53 -20.44
CA GLY A 358 -12.80 -4.90 -19.92
C GLY A 358 -12.83 -4.76 -18.40
N ASN A 359 -14.01 -4.53 -17.81
CA ASN A 359 -14.20 -4.56 -16.36
C ASN A 359 -14.19 -5.98 -15.77
N GLY A 360 -14.53 -7.01 -16.56
CA GLY A 360 -14.28 -8.41 -16.19
C GLY A 360 -12.79 -8.67 -15.92
N LEU A 361 -11.92 -8.25 -16.85
CA LEU A 361 -10.46 -8.32 -16.67
C LEU A 361 -9.97 -7.47 -15.49
N ALA A 362 -10.61 -6.33 -15.23
CA ALA A 362 -10.30 -5.49 -14.08
C ALA A 362 -10.55 -6.20 -12.75
N LEU A 363 -11.69 -6.89 -12.63
CA LEU A 363 -12.04 -7.69 -11.46
C LEU A 363 -11.08 -8.87 -11.27
N GLU A 364 -10.77 -9.60 -12.35
CA GLU A 364 -9.77 -10.67 -12.31
C GLU A 364 -8.42 -10.15 -11.84
N HIS A 365 -7.96 -9.02 -12.38
CA HIS A 365 -6.70 -8.41 -11.96
C HIS A 365 -6.72 -8.03 -10.48
N TYR A 366 -7.80 -7.40 -9.98
CA TYR A 366 -7.95 -7.09 -8.55
C TYR A 366 -7.87 -8.35 -7.68
N PHE A 367 -8.59 -9.41 -8.06
CA PHE A 367 -8.56 -10.66 -7.32
C PHE A 367 -7.17 -11.29 -7.35
N VAL A 368 -6.49 -11.32 -8.50
CA VAL A 368 -5.14 -11.88 -8.64
C VAL A 368 -4.14 -11.15 -7.74
N ILE A 369 -4.06 -9.82 -7.79
CA ILE A 369 -3.07 -9.09 -6.99
C ILE A 369 -3.38 -9.15 -5.48
N CYS A 370 -4.66 -9.25 -5.11
CA CYS A 370 -5.08 -9.32 -3.71
C CYS A 370 -5.05 -10.73 -3.14
N ALA A 371 -5.18 -11.81 -3.92
CA ALA A 371 -5.36 -13.17 -3.40
C ALA A 371 -4.32 -14.18 -3.89
N SER A 372 -3.60 -13.91 -4.98
CA SER A 372 -2.65 -14.88 -5.53
C SER A 372 -1.55 -15.22 -4.52
N GLY A 373 -1.29 -16.53 -4.39
CA GLY A 373 -0.36 -17.09 -3.41
C GLY A 373 -0.88 -17.11 -1.97
N SER A 374 -2.17 -16.90 -1.69
CA SER A 374 -2.76 -17.04 -0.35
C SER A 374 -3.37 -18.39 -0.03
N GLY A 375 -3.69 -18.60 1.25
CA GLY A 375 -4.11 -19.89 1.81
C GLY A 375 -2.97 -20.68 2.46
N HIS A 376 -1.83 -20.04 2.77
CA HIS A 376 -0.66 -20.73 3.35
C HIS A 376 -0.76 -20.90 4.87
N THR A 377 -1.43 -19.98 5.54
CA THR A 377 -1.58 -20.00 7.01
C THR A 377 -2.95 -20.51 7.39
N LYS A 378 -3.07 -21.02 8.63
CA LYS A 378 -4.35 -21.50 9.15
C LYS A 378 -5.40 -20.39 9.11
N GLU A 379 -5.02 -19.17 9.48
CA GLU A 379 -5.94 -18.03 9.50
C GLU A 379 -6.46 -17.68 8.09
N GLU A 380 -5.59 -17.70 7.07
CA GLU A 380 -6.00 -17.49 5.68
C GLU A 380 -6.97 -18.57 5.22
N HIS A 381 -6.65 -19.84 5.48
CA HIS A 381 -7.48 -20.96 5.04
C HIS A 381 -8.84 -20.95 5.73
N GLU A 382 -8.92 -20.72 7.03
CA GLU A 382 -10.20 -20.78 7.76
C GLU A 382 -11.11 -19.55 7.52
N GLN A 383 -10.54 -18.41 7.11
CA GLN A 383 -11.30 -17.16 7.00
C GLN A 383 -11.56 -16.68 5.56
N LEU A 384 -10.76 -17.13 4.58
CA LEU A 384 -10.86 -16.64 3.19
C LEU A 384 -11.16 -17.74 2.17
N TRP A 385 -10.80 -18.99 2.45
CA TRP A 385 -10.93 -20.14 1.55
C TRP A 385 -11.85 -21.22 2.13
#